data_AF-A0A9D7DNU7-F1
#
_entry.id   AF-A0A9D7DNU7-F1
#
_cell.length_a   1.000
_cell.length_b   1.000
_cell.length_c   1.000
_cell.angle_alpha   90.00
_cell.angle_beta   90.00
_cell.angle_gamma   90.00
#
_symmetry.space_group_name_H-M   'P 1'
#
loop_
_entity.id
_entity.type
_entity.pdbx_description
1 polymer ?
#
loop_
_entity_poly.entity_id
_entity_poly.type
_entity_poly.pdbx_seq_one_letter_code
_entity_poly.pdbx_strand_id
1 'polypeptide(L)'
;MRIAILLLFSGLCMLPRASAQQLTIIESTSFMPAHEMDSVWLGVATSMGYTAQIAPQSTLDDIAGLAATDVLILSSGVIALPAARLHTLYQYTQSGRPCFVQSGTWRMPKAASPSIH
;
A
#
# COMPACT_ATOMS: atom_id res chain seq x y z
N MET A 1 37.44 25.58 22.54
CA MET A 1 36.39 24.56 22.77
C MET A 1 35.01 24.97 22.22
N ARG A 2 34.93 25.69 21.09
CA ARG A 2 33.66 26.15 20.47
C ARG A 2 33.40 25.54 19.08
N ILE A 3 34.44 25.03 18.42
CA ILE A 3 34.37 24.43 17.08
C ILE A 3 33.96 22.94 17.15
N ALA A 4 34.33 22.23 18.22
CA ALA A 4 33.99 20.82 18.41
C ALA A 4 32.48 20.56 18.59
N ILE A 5 31.75 21.51 19.16
CA ILE A 5 30.30 21.39 19.41
C ILE A 5 29.48 21.63 18.12
N LEU A 6 29.98 22.45 17.19
CA LEU A 6 29.31 22.70 15.90
C LEU A 6 29.42 21.50 14.95
N LEU A 7 30.53 20.76 14.97
CA LEU A 7 30.71 19.54 14.18
C LEU A 7 29.83 18.37 14.68
N LEU A 8 29.56 18.32 15.99
CA LEU A 8 28.66 17.33 16.61
C LEU A 8 27.18 17.56 16.24
N PHE A 9 26.76 18.82 16.05
CA PHE A 9 25.40 19.17 15.65
C PHE A 9 25.15 18.98 14.14
N SER A 10 26.15 19.27 13.29
CA SER A 10 26.03 19.03 11.84
C SER A 10 26.11 17.55 11.44
N GLY A 11 26.82 16.70 12.20
CA GLY A 11 26.88 15.26 11.95
C GLY A 11 25.58 14.51 12.31
N LEU A 12 24.82 15.01 13.28
CA LEU A 12 23.57 14.37 13.73
C LEU A 12 22.41 14.57 12.73
N CYS A 13 22.46 15.63 11.90
CA CYS A 13 21.44 15.92 10.87
C CYS A 13 21.56 15.10 9.59
N MET A 14 22.62 14.28 9.45
CA MET A 14 22.89 13.48 8.24
C MET A 14 22.70 11.96 8.43
N LEU A 15 22.00 11.52 9.48
CA LEU A 15 21.51 10.15 9.47
C LEU A 15 20.47 10.03 8.34
N PRO A 16 20.70 9.21 7.30
CA PRO A 16 19.62 8.89 6.38
C PRO A 16 18.52 8.23 7.21
N ARG A 17 17.37 8.89 7.33
CA ARG A 17 16.11 8.23 7.72
C ARG A 17 15.70 7.31 6.58
N ALA A 18 16.48 6.26 6.35
CA ALA A 18 16.14 5.18 5.44
C ALA A 18 15.16 4.23 6.15
N SER A 19 13.99 4.75 6.55
CA SER A 19 12.85 3.88 6.80
C SER A 19 12.06 3.85 5.51
N ALA A 20 12.07 2.71 4.82
CA ALA A 20 11.09 2.48 3.79
C ALA A 20 9.70 2.63 4.42
N GLN A 21 8.84 3.46 3.84
CA GLN A 21 7.47 3.62 4.31
C GLN A 21 6.74 2.27 4.17
N GLN A 22 5.94 1.94 5.18
CA GLN A 22 5.17 0.71 5.17
C GLN A 22 3.94 0.88 4.29
N LEU A 23 3.83 0.10 3.22
CA LEU A 23 2.69 0.14 2.33
C LEU A 23 1.86 -1.14 2.48
N THR A 24 0.59 -0.99 2.84
CA THR A 24 -0.32 -2.12 2.98
C THR A 24 -1.28 -2.13 1.80
N ILE A 25 -1.33 -3.26 1.09
CA ILE A 25 -2.23 -3.51 -0.03
C ILE A 25 -3.31 -4.45 0.49
N ILE A 26 -4.55 -3.99 0.54
CA ILE A 26 -5.68 -4.86 0.84
C ILE A 26 -5.98 -5.69 -0.39
N GLU A 27 -5.93 -7.01 -0.25
CA GLU A 27 -6.14 -7.95 -1.34
C GLU A 27 -7.58 -7.94 -1.87
N SER A 28 -7.69 -8.35 -3.13
CA SER A 28 -8.95 -8.51 -3.84
C SER A 28 -9.18 -9.95 -4.32
N THR A 29 -8.12 -10.74 -4.42
CA THR A 29 -8.14 -12.11 -4.98
C THR A 29 -8.98 -13.11 -4.19
N SER A 30 -9.21 -12.90 -2.88
CA SER A 30 -10.07 -13.78 -2.08
C SER A 30 -11.55 -13.69 -2.44
N PHE A 31 -12.00 -12.55 -2.98
CA PHE A 31 -13.37 -12.33 -3.43
C PHE A 31 -13.50 -12.42 -4.96
N MET A 32 -12.50 -11.91 -5.67
CA MET A 32 -12.45 -11.92 -7.12
C MET A 32 -11.07 -12.37 -7.62
N PRO A 33 -10.86 -13.69 -7.83
CA PRO A 33 -9.55 -14.23 -8.23
C PRO A 33 -8.97 -13.64 -9.52
N ALA A 34 -9.80 -13.07 -10.41
CA ALA A 34 -9.36 -12.40 -11.62
C ALA A 34 -8.69 -11.03 -11.36
N HIS A 35 -8.76 -10.50 -10.14
CA HIS A 35 -8.19 -9.21 -9.77
C HIS A 35 -6.74 -9.35 -9.33
N GLU A 36 -5.82 -9.34 -10.30
CA GLU A 36 -4.38 -9.54 -10.05
C GLU A 36 -3.63 -8.26 -9.63
N MET A 37 -4.33 -7.13 -9.43
CA MET A 37 -3.71 -5.84 -9.09
C MET A 37 -2.98 -5.83 -7.76
N ASP A 38 -3.33 -6.73 -6.84
CA ASP A 38 -2.61 -6.93 -5.58
C ASP A 38 -1.10 -7.13 -5.85
N SER A 39 -0.79 -7.99 -6.83
CA SER A 39 0.59 -8.33 -7.22
C SER A 39 1.29 -7.21 -7.99
N VAL A 40 0.54 -6.47 -8.82
CA VAL A 40 1.06 -5.34 -9.59
C VAL A 40 1.45 -4.21 -8.65
N TRP A 41 0.58 -3.86 -7.70
CA TRP A 41 0.88 -2.84 -6.69
C TRP A 41 2.05 -3.24 -5.80
N LEU A 42 2.15 -4.52 -5.44
CA LEU A 42 3.28 -5.02 -4.67
C LEU A 42 4.60 -4.78 -5.43
N GLY A 43 4.66 -5.17 -6.71
CA GLY A 43 5.85 -4.97 -7.54
C GLY A 43 6.23 -3.50 -7.71
N VAL A 44 5.25 -2.63 -8.01
CA VAL A 44 5.48 -1.19 -8.15
C VAL A 44 5.97 -0.58 -6.84
N ALA A 45 5.29 -0.83 -5.72
CA ALA A 45 5.64 -0.26 -4.42
C ALA A 45 7.04 -0.70 -3.96
N THR A 46 7.38 -1.99 -4.13
CA THR A 46 8.71 -2.50 -3.82
C THR A 46 9.77 -1.86 -4.71
N SER A 47 9.52 -1.68 -6.02
CA SER A 47 10.47 -1.00 -6.93
C SER A 47 10.69 0.48 -6.59
N MET A 48 9.70 1.11 -5.95
CA MET A 48 9.78 2.49 -5.46
C MET A 48 10.48 2.61 -4.09
N GLY A 49 10.86 1.49 -3.48
CA GLY A 49 11.55 1.46 -2.19
C GLY A 49 10.65 1.44 -0.96
N TYR A 50 9.36 1.15 -1.10
CA TYR A 50 8.46 0.91 0.04
C TYR A 50 8.63 -0.51 0.59
N THR A 51 8.39 -0.67 1.90
CA THR A 51 8.16 -1.98 2.50
C THR A 51 6.69 -2.34 2.28
N ALA A 52 6.41 -2.96 1.15
CA ALA A 52 5.05 -3.29 0.72
C ALA A 52 4.64 -4.71 1.12
N GLN A 53 3.39 -4.87 1.56
CA GLN A 53 2.81 -6.16 1.92
C GLN A 53 1.36 -6.26 1.45
N ILE A 54 0.95 -7.46 1.05
CA ILE A 54 -0.44 -7.79 0.77
C ILE A 54 -1.07 -8.30 2.07
N ALA A 55 -2.21 -7.73 2.45
CA ALA A 55 -2.94 -8.06 3.66
C ALA A 55 -4.39 -8.48 3.31
N PRO A 56 -4.98 -9.42 4.07
CA PRO A 56 -6.35 -9.86 3.85
C PRO A 56 -7.35 -8.71 4.08
N GLN A 57 -8.55 -8.80 3.50
CA GLN A 57 -9.58 -7.79 3.78
C GLN A 57 -9.99 -7.69 5.26
N SER A 58 -9.81 -8.76 6.04
CA SER A 58 -10.05 -8.74 7.49
C SER A 58 -9.13 -7.78 8.24
N THR A 59 -8.01 -7.33 7.65
CA THR A 59 -7.19 -6.26 8.21
C THR A 59 -7.97 -4.95 8.37
N LEU A 60 -9.05 -4.74 7.60
CA LEU A 60 -9.94 -3.59 7.74
C LEU A 60 -11.00 -3.76 8.84
N ASP A 61 -11.07 -4.91 9.51
CA ASP A 61 -12.06 -5.13 10.58
C ASP A 61 -11.73 -4.30 11.83
N ASP A 62 -10.48 -3.87 12.01
CA ASP A 62 -10.02 -3.00 13.11
C ASP A 62 -8.88 -2.06 12.64
N ILE A 63 -8.97 -0.78 12.98
CA ILE A 63 -7.94 0.24 12.70
C ILE A 63 -6.57 -0.12 13.29
N ALA A 64 -6.52 -0.89 14.38
CA ALA A 64 -5.28 -1.38 14.97
C ALA A 64 -4.49 -2.25 13.99
N GLY A 65 -5.16 -2.98 13.10
CA GLY A 65 -4.54 -3.78 12.04
C GLY A 65 -3.75 -2.93 11.03
N LEU A 66 -4.01 -1.62 10.99
CA LEU A 66 -3.33 -0.67 10.14
C LEU A 66 -2.29 0.16 10.89
N ALA A 67 -2.05 -0.03 12.19
CA ALA A 67 -1.22 0.89 13.00
C ALA A 67 0.17 1.19 12.41
N ALA A 68 0.83 0.20 11.80
CA ALA A 68 2.15 0.34 11.20
C ALA A 68 2.13 0.80 9.74
N THR A 69 0.96 1.01 9.13
CA THR A 69 0.85 1.34 7.70
C THR A 69 1.11 2.84 7.47
N ASP A 70 1.95 3.23 6.53
CA ASP A 70 2.08 4.65 6.15
C ASP A 70 1.16 4.97 4.97
N VAL A 71 1.06 4.05 4.02
CA VAL A 71 0.25 4.16 2.80
C VAL A 71 -0.65 2.95 2.65
N LEU A 72 -1.94 3.18 2.44
CA LEU A 72 -2.92 2.12 2.21
C LEU A 72 -3.34 2.10 0.73
N ILE A 73 -3.38 0.91 0.14
CA ILE A 73 -3.95 0.69 -1.20
C ILE A 73 -5.08 -0.33 -1.09
N LEU A 74 -6.28 0.06 -1.48
CA LEU A 74 -7.38 -0.86 -1.75
C LEU A 74 -7.32 -1.24 -3.23
N SER A 75 -6.83 -2.45 -3.51
CA SER A 75 -6.58 -2.97 -4.86
C SER A 75 -7.83 -3.08 -5.73
N SER A 76 -9.01 -3.19 -5.11
CA SER A 76 -10.31 -3.21 -5.79
C SER A 76 -11.42 -2.60 -4.94
N GLY A 77 -12.01 -1.52 -5.46
CA GLY A 77 -13.15 -0.79 -4.92
C GLY A 77 -14.49 -1.22 -5.52
N VAL A 78 -14.50 -2.21 -6.43
CA VAL A 78 -15.75 -2.86 -6.88
C VAL A 78 -16.18 -4.02 -5.98
N ILE A 79 -15.30 -4.51 -5.09
CA ILE A 79 -15.69 -5.48 -4.06
C ILE A 79 -16.48 -4.73 -2.98
N ALA A 80 -17.69 -5.19 -2.70
CA ALA A 80 -18.52 -4.62 -1.65
C ALA A 80 -17.87 -4.83 -0.28
N LEU A 81 -17.58 -3.73 0.43
CA LEU A 81 -17.07 -3.77 1.79
C LEU A 81 -18.22 -3.64 2.80
N PRO A 82 -18.22 -4.45 3.88
CA PRO A 82 -19.11 -4.24 5.02
C PRO A 82 -18.94 -2.85 5.64
N ALA A 83 -20.01 -2.33 6.25
CA ALA A 83 -20.02 -0.99 6.87
C ALA A 83 -18.89 -0.79 7.91
N ALA A 84 -18.53 -1.83 8.66
CA ALA A 84 -17.42 -1.78 9.61
C ALA A 84 -16.07 -1.49 8.93
N ARG A 85 -15.76 -2.16 7.81
CA ARG A 85 -14.52 -1.95 7.05
C ARG A 85 -14.47 -0.57 6.40
N LEU A 86 -15.62 -0.07 5.92
CA LEU A 86 -15.74 1.30 5.43
C LEU A 86 -15.47 2.32 6.53
N HIS A 87 -16.00 2.10 7.74
CA HIS A 87 -15.71 2.93 8.91
C HIS A 87 -14.19 2.95 9.18
N THR A 88 -13.52 1.80 9.20
CA THR A 88 -12.06 1.73 9.38
C THR A 88 -11.30 2.52 8.30
N LEU A 89 -11.71 2.43 7.02
CA LEU A 89 -11.12 3.24 5.94
C LEU A 89 -11.33 4.74 6.15
N TYR A 90 -12.51 5.15 6.64
CA TYR A 90 -12.76 6.55 6.99
C TYR A 90 -11.90 7.01 8.16
N GLN A 91 -11.77 6.21 9.23
CA GLN A 91 -10.88 6.54 10.35
C GLN A 91 -9.42 6.67 9.90
N TYR A 92 -8.96 5.75 9.05
CA TYR A 92 -7.62 5.79 8.47
C TYR A 92 -7.39 7.10 7.70
N THR A 93 -8.29 7.45 6.79
CA THR A 93 -8.15 8.67 5.97
C THR A 93 -8.32 9.95 6.78
N GLN A 94 -9.22 9.97 7.76
CA GLN A 94 -9.42 11.09 8.68
C GLN A 94 -8.21 11.33 9.59
N SER A 95 -7.37 10.32 9.82
CA SER A 95 -6.09 10.50 10.53
C SER A 95 -4.99 11.18 9.69
N GLY A 96 -5.30 11.59 8.46
CA GLY A 96 -4.38 12.29 7.56
C GLY A 96 -3.44 11.38 6.77
N ARG A 97 -3.66 10.06 6.83
CA ARG A 97 -2.84 9.06 6.14
C ARG A 97 -3.37 8.78 4.74
N PRO A 98 -2.48 8.67 3.73
CA PRO A 98 -2.88 8.47 2.34
C PRO A 98 -3.50 7.09 2.12
N CYS A 99 -4.66 7.07 1.47
CA CYS A 99 -5.35 5.86 1.03
C CYS A 99 -5.69 5.99 -0.45
N PHE A 100 -5.29 5.01 -1.25
CA PHE A 100 -5.60 4.93 -2.67
C PHE A 100 -6.61 3.82 -2.92
N VAL A 101 -7.63 4.09 -3.73
CA VAL A 101 -8.66 3.11 -4.10
C VAL A 101 -8.65 2.95 -5.61
N GLN A 102 -8.43 1.72 -6.07
CA GLN A 102 -8.56 1.37 -7.48
C GLN A 102 -9.90 0.68 -7.71
N SER A 103 -10.65 1.00 -8.78
CA SER A 103 -11.95 0.36 -9.00
C SER A 103 -11.81 -1.16 -9.24
N GLY A 104 -11.06 -1.61 -10.24
CA GLY A 104 -10.81 -3.04 -10.50
C GLY A 104 -9.65 -3.31 -11.46
N THR A 105 -9.40 -4.59 -11.74
CA THR A 105 -8.44 -5.04 -12.75
C THR A 105 -8.97 -4.73 -14.14
N TRP A 106 -8.18 -4.00 -14.94
CA TRP A 106 -8.35 -4.00 -16.39
C TRP A 106 -7.37 -5.01 -16.99
N ARG A 107 -7.83 -6.24 -17.22
CA ARG A 107 -7.14 -7.16 -18.11
C ARG A 107 -7.63 -6.83 -19.52
N MET A 108 -6.79 -6.26 -20.37
CA MET A 108 -7.04 -6.38 -21.81
C MET A 108 -7.25 -7.87 -22.09
N PRO A 109 -8.31 -8.31 -22.79
CA PRO A 109 -8.38 -9.69 -23.24
C PRO A 109 -7.05 -9.98 -23.93
N LYS A 110 -6.34 -11.02 -23.46
CA LYS A 110 -5.09 -11.47 -24.07
C LYS A 110 -5.38 -11.55 -25.56
N ALA A 111 -4.80 -10.64 -26.35
CA ALA A 111 -4.99 -10.66 -27.79
C ALA A 111 -4.72 -12.10 -28.22
N ALA A 112 -5.70 -12.73 -28.87
CA ALA A 112 -5.55 -14.07 -29.39
C ALA A 112 -4.22 -14.08 -30.15
N SER A 113 -3.24 -14.82 -29.63
CA SER A 113 -1.99 -15.02 -30.33
C SER A 113 -2.38 -15.56 -31.71
N PRO A 114 -2.05 -14.88 -32.82
CA PRO A 114 -2.31 -15.45 -34.12
C PRO A 114 -1.49 -16.75 -34.18
N SER A 115 -2.19 -17.87 -34.13
CA SER A 115 -1.64 -19.18 -34.45
C SER A 115 -1.28 -19.13 -35.93
N ILE A 116 -0.02 -18.83 -36.21
CA ILE A 116 0.58 -19.06 -37.52
C ILE A 116 0.75 -20.58 -37.62
N HIS A 117 -0.17 -21.22 -38.33
CA HIS A 117 0.01 -22.54 -38.93
C HIS A 117 0.52 -22.37 -40.34
#